data_AF-A0A4Q2UWF2-F1
#
_entry.id   AF-A0A4Q2UWF2-F1
#
_cell.length_a   1.000
_cell.length_b   1.000
_cell.length_c   1.000
_cell.angle_alpha   90.00
_cell.angle_beta   90.00
_cell.angle_gamma   90.00
#
_symmetry.space_group_name_H-M   'P 1'
#
loop_
_entity.id
_entity.type
_entity.pdbx_description
1 polymer ?
#
loop_
_entity_poly.entity_id
_entity_poly.type
_entity_poly.pdbx_seq_one_letter_code
_entity_poly.pdbx_strand_id
1 'polypeptide(L)'
;MVRIRPPTAGHSILCIDGGGVRGIIPPAILGQVQQQLDLPIPIQEFFTLAFGVSAGALIVLAMFANGWSVERCGVEFQELANFAFRPPSTVSVPGVNWIRAILSDSLYSENDIEIALRRVFGETAFTETAYAQRIGAKIGIPAATIKHPSSLCLFTNYNGSKQERRGYRVLTEAENIKTWEVGRSTSAAPLYFPAKYLAGLGTFQDAGVLANNPLMIALAEFAATNGNAQPDLVLNVGTGTSPNAPLKDEESKFITDSWIFRLKRAYMSLMQGRRIWDDVTSADINAGRNCGRYRLDLSITNPPAIDDATSMPVLISMVYRDDILLGAVPEIAYHLFATLFYFELTALPQKTGSNLYVKGSILCIRKGRDAALPKIAKKLHRSKVYINGKSCRSIIETDEHGNIQQHLEFMTGQSLLIELKEEGSLRAFPISGSPYDITNLIERGSTTAVFGMRTHKKRVRELTCSRPSKRRRLCIACLSS
;
A
#
# COMPACT_ATOMS: atom_id res chain seq x y z
N MET A 1 18.78 7.00 -11.42
CA MET A 1 19.00 7.44 -10.02
C MET A 1 17.80 6.99 -9.19
N VAL A 2 18.01 6.23 -8.12
CA VAL A 2 16.94 5.80 -7.20
C VAL A 2 16.51 7.01 -6.35
N ARG A 3 15.21 7.26 -6.25
CA ARG A 3 14.67 8.29 -5.34
C ARG A 3 14.71 7.75 -3.92
N ILE A 4 15.69 8.22 -3.15
CA ILE A 4 15.81 7.91 -1.72
C ILE A 4 14.91 8.89 -0.97
N ARG A 5 13.96 8.39 -0.16
CA ARG A 5 13.17 9.26 0.71
C ARG A 5 14.05 9.83 1.84
N PRO A 6 13.83 11.08 2.25
CA PRO A 6 14.50 11.68 3.41
C PRO A 6 14.28 10.85 4.68
N PRO A 7 15.25 10.77 5.62
CA PRO A 7 15.12 9.97 6.83
C PRO A 7 13.97 10.36 7.77
N THR A 8 13.54 11.62 7.73
CA THR A 8 12.44 12.14 8.55
C THR A 8 11.07 12.00 7.86
N ALA A 9 11.03 11.71 6.56
CA ALA A 9 9.80 11.40 5.87
C ALA A 9 9.28 10.02 6.29
N GLY A 10 7.96 9.92 6.48
CA GLY A 10 7.27 8.68 6.74
C GLY A 10 7.02 7.86 5.46
N HIS A 11 6.03 6.98 5.53
CA HIS A 11 5.73 5.99 4.48
C HIS A 11 4.23 5.83 4.33
N SER A 12 3.77 5.73 3.09
CA SER A 12 2.37 5.43 2.76
C SER A 12 2.25 4.04 2.17
N ILE A 13 1.12 3.37 2.45
CA ILE A 13 0.84 1.98 2.06
C ILE A 13 -0.39 1.95 1.15
N LEU A 14 -0.28 1.25 0.01
CA LEU A 14 -1.41 0.87 -0.84
C LEU A 14 -1.69 -0.63 -0.70
N CYS A 15 -2.95 -0.99 -0.46
CA CYS A 15 -3.42 -2.37 -0.40
C CYS A 15 -4.57 -2.56 -1.38
N ILE A 16 -4.50 -3.54 -2.29
CA ILE A 16 -5.58 -3.84 -3.23
C ILE A 16 -6.10 -5.26 -3.00
N ASP A 17 -7.41 -5.39 -2.73
CA ASP A 17 -8.06 -6.67 -2.47
C ASP A 17 -8.12 -7.53 -3.75
N GLY A 18 -8.29 -8.86 -3.59
CA GLY A 18 -8.55 -9.77 -4.70
C GLY A 18 -10.03 -9.86 -5.08
N GLY A 19 -10.33 -10.18 -6.35
CA GLY A 19 -11.72 -10.24 -6.79
C GLY A 19 -12.01 -10.66 -8.25
N GLY A 20 -11.06 -11.32 -8.92
CA GLY A 20 -11.19 -11.70 -10.35
C GLY A 20 -11.50 -10.51 -11.26
N VAL A 21 -12.50 -10.62 -12.12
CA VAL A 21 -12.94 -9.55 -13.05
C VAL A 21 -13.28 -8.24 -12.35
N ARG A 22 -13.65 -8.28 -11.06
CA ARG A 22 -13.88 -7.07 -10.25
C ARG A 22 -12.59 -6.30 -9.94
N GLY A 23 -11.42 -6.85 -10.30
CA GLY A 23 -10.13 -6.14 -10.33
C GLY A 23 -10.09 -4.93 -11.27
N ILE A 24 -11.14 -4.71 -12.08
CA ILE A 24 -11.33 -3.46 -12.84
C ILE A 24 -11.74 -2.27 -11.95
N ILE A 25 -12.29 -2.54 -10.76
CA ILE A 25 -12.79 -1.51 -9.83
C ILE A 25 -11.62 -0.69 -9.25
N PRO A 26 -10.54 -1.29 -8.69
CA PRO A 26 -9.45 -0.51 -8.11
C PRO A 26 -8.79 0.50 -9.06
N PRO A 27 -8.48 0.18 -10.33
CA PRO A 27 -8.01 1.18 -11.29
C PRO A 27 -9.01 2.33 -11.49
N ALA A 28 -10.31 2.05 -11.64
CA ALA A 28 -11.31 3.10 -11.79
C ALA A 28 -11.33 4.05 -10.57
N ILE A 29 -11.28 3.50 -9.35
CA ILE A 29 -11.21 4.27 -8.09
C ILE A 29 -9.92 5.11 -8.01
N LEU A 30 -8.77 4.48 -8.23
CA LEU A 30 -7.47 5.14 -8.15
C LEU A 30 -7.34 6.24 -9.22
N GLY A 31 -8.01 6.11 -10.36
CA GLY A 31 -8.10 7.14 -11.39
C GLY A 31 -8.83 8.39 -10.89
N GLN A 32 -9.90 8.22 -10.10
CA GLN A 32 -10.59 9.35 -9.47
C GLN A 32 -9.69 10.08 -8.45
N VAL A 33 -8.92 9.33 -7.66
CA VAL A 33 -7.94 9.93 -6.73
C VAL A 33 -6.82 10.65 -7.48
N GLN A 34 -6.29 10.06 -8.56
CA GLN A 34 -5.27 10.67 -9.42
C GLN A 34 -5.77 11.97 -10.05
N GLN A 35 -7.01 11.99 -10.53
CA GLN A 35 -7.63 13.18 -11.12
C GLN A 35 -7.82 14.28 -10.06
N GLN A 36 -8.31 13.91 -8.87
CA GLN A 36 -8.51 14.85 -7.76
C GLN A 36 -7.20 15.42 -7.19
N LEU A 37 -6.10 14.66 -7.27
CA LEU A 37 -4.77 15.17 -6.92
C LEU A 37 -4.39 16.38 -7.80
N ASP A 38 -4.73 16.34 -9.09
CA ASP A 38 -4.38 17.33 -10.14
C ASP A 38 -2.88 17.68 -10.16
N LEU A 39 -2.04 16.65 -10.01
CA LEU A 39 -0.58 16.76 -10.10
C LEU A 39 -0.06 15.85 -11.21
N PRO A 40 0.99 16.26 -11.95
CA PRO A 40 1.66 15.39 -12.93
C PRO A 40 2.57 14.39 -12.21
N ILE A 41 2.05 13.75 -11.16
CA ILE A 41 2.70 12.73 -10.36
C ILE A 41 1.80 11.49 -10.43
N PRO A 42 2.29 10.36 -10.95
CA PRO A 42 1.55 9.11 -10.89
C PRO A 42 1.23 8.73 -9.45
N ILE A 43 0.00 8.32 -9.17
CA ILE A 43 -0.51 8.05 -7.83
C ILE A 43 0.34 6.98 -7.10
N GLN A 44 0.91 6.02 -7.84
CA GLN A 44 1.82 5.02 -7.28
C GLN A 44 3.06 5.63 -6.62
N GLU A 45 3.52 6.82 -7.05
CA GLU A 45 4.71 7.46 -6.47
C GLU A 45 4.44 8.10 -5.09
N PHE A 46 3.20 8.11 -4.61
CA PHE A 46 2.87 8.52 -3.24
C PHE A 46 3.00 7.37 -2.24
N PHE A 47 3.03 6.11 -2.72
CA PHE A 47 3.10 4.93 -1.89
C PHE A 47 4.49 4.30 -1.93
N THR A 48 5.04 4.06 -0.75
CA THR A 48 6.34 3.38 -0.58
C THR A 48 6.19 1.88 -0.38
N LEU A 49 5.00 1.43 0.01
CA LEU A 49 4.65 0.01 0.12
C LEU A 49 3.38 -0.24 -0.70
N ALA A 50 3.38 -1.29 -1.50
CA ALA A 50 2.23 -1.69 -2.31
C ALA A 50 2.01 -3.20 -2.21
N PHE A 51 0.80 -3.58 -1.82
CA PHE A 51 0.43 -4.97 -1.63
C PHE A 51 -0.87 -5.25 -2.35
N GLY A 52 -0.98 -6.42 -2.98
CA GLY A 52 -2.18 -6.80 -3.69
C GLY A 52 -2.37 -8.32 -3.66
N VAL A 53 -3.63 -8.76 -3.61
CA VAL A 53 -3.99 -10.18 -3.67
C VAL A 53 -4.71 -10.47 -4.98
N SER A 54 -4.44 -11.61 -5.62
CA SER A 54 -5.17 -12.08 -6.81
C SER A 54 -5.22 -11.00 -7.91
N ALA A 55 -6.40 -10.66 -8.42
CA ALA A 55 -6.57 -9.56 -9.37
C ALA A 55 -5.95 -8.23 -8.89
N GLY A 56 -6.06 -7.91 -7.59
CA GLY A 56 -5.42 -6.74 -6.99
C GLY A 56 -3.89 -6.79 -7.05
N ALA A 57 -3.30 -7.98 -6.95
CA ALA A 57 -1.87 -8.18 -7.17
C ALA A 57 -1.46 -7.85 -8.60
N LEU A 58 -2.26 -8.25 -9.59
CA LEU A 58 -1.99 -7.95 -11.01
C LEU A 58 -1.99 -6.44 -11.26
N ILE A 59 -2.90 -5.69 -10.62
CA ILE A 59 -2.92 -4.22 -10.67
C ILE A 59 -1.68 -3.62 -10.00
N VAL A 60 -1.30 -4.10 -8.81
CA VAL A 60 -0.07 -3.65 -8.12
C VAL A 60 1.17 -3.92 -8.97
N LEU A 61 1.29 -5.10 -9.57
CA LEU A 61 2.40 -5.43 -10.47
C LEU A 61 2.39 -4.49 -11.69
N ALA A 62 1.25 -4.25 -12.32
CA ALA A 62 1.17 -3.34 -13.47
C ALA A 62 1.61 -1.90 -13.10
N MET A 63 1.16 -1.38 -11.96
CA MET A 63 1.48 -0.02 -11.51
C MET A 63 2.94 0.14 -11.05
N PHE A 64 3.47 -0.81 -10.29
CA PHE A 64 4.77 -0.67 -9.62
C PHE A 64 5.90 -1.44 -10.31
N ALA A 65 5.64 -2.61 -10.89
CA ALA A 65 6.65 -3.36 -11.64
C ALA A 65 6.82 -2.77 -13.05
N ASN A 66 5.72 -2.61 -13.80
CA ASN A 66 5.75 -2.07 -15.16
C ASN A 66 5.73 -0.53 -15.22
N GLY A 67 5.36 0.15 -14.13
CA GLY A 67 5.28 1.60 -14.09
C GLY A 67 4.10 2.17 -14.90
N TRP A 68 3.06 1.38 -15.14
CA TRP A 68 1.91 1.83 -15.92
C TRP A 68 1.06 2.85 -15.17
N SER A 69 0.42 3.75 -15.92
CA SER A 69 -0.61 4.62 -15.36
C SER A 69 -1.83 3.82 -14.94
N VAL A 70 -2.64 4.37 -14.05
CA VAL A 70 -3.85 3.70 -13.56
C VAL A 70 -4.84 3.44 -14.70
N GLU A 71 -4.97 4.40 -15.62
CA GLU A 71 -5.84 4.30 -16.79
C GLU A 71 -5.43 3.13 -17.68
N ARG A 72 -4.12 3.02 -17.95
CA ARG A 72 -3.56 1.90 -18.72
C ARG A 72 -3.79 0.57 -18.00
N CYS A 73 -3.61 0.53 -16.68
CA CYS A 73 -3.88 -0.69 -15.90
C CYS A 73 -5.33 -1.16 -16.08
N GLY A 74 -6.31 -0.24 -16.11
CA GLY A 74 -7.71 -0.59 -16.35
C GLY A 74 -7.94 -1.21 -17.73
N VAL A 75 -7.42 -0.59 -18.79
CA VAL A 75 -7.56 -1.07 -20.18
C VAL A 75 -6.91 -2.45 -20.36
N GLU A 76 -5.66 -2.59 -19.93
CA GLU A 76 -4.90 -3.83 -20.13
C GLU A 76 -5.42 -4.96 -19.24
N PHE A 77 -5.94 -4.65 -18.05
CA PHE A 77 -6.61 -5.63 -17.20
C PHE A 77 -7.88 -6.18 -17.86
N GLN A 78 -8.66 -5.31 -18.52
CA GLN A 78 -9.84 -5.73 -19.26
C GLN A 78 -9.48 -6.69 -20.40
N GLU A 79 -8.42 -6.39 -21.17
CA GLU A 79 -7.91 -7.29 -22.22
C GLU A 79 -7.42 -8.63 -21.64
N LEU A 80 -6.64 -8.58 -20.55
CA LEU A 80 -6.13 -9.76 -19.87
C LEU A 80 -7.26 -10.66 -19.37
N ALA A 81 -8.26 -10.09 -18.70
CA ALA A 81 -9.40 -10.85 -18.17
C ALA A 81 -10.23 -11.47 -19.30
N ASN A 82 -10.50 -10.72 -20.37
CA ASN A 82 -11.19 -11.24 -21.57
C ASN A 82 -10.44 -12.37 -22.27
N PHE A 83 -9.11 -12.44 -22.13
CA PHE A 83 -8.30 -13.54 -22.68
C PHE A 83 -8.23 -14.73 -21.71
N ALA A 84 -7.99 -14.47 -20.43
CA ALA A 84 -7.82 -15.51 -19.40
C ALA A 84 -9.11 -16.28 -19.11
N PHE A 85 -10.28 -15.63 -19.19
CA PHE A 85 -11.59 -16.25 -18.96
C PHE A 85 -12.30 -16.69 -20.25
N ARG A 86 -11.56 -16.96 -21.33
CA ARG A 86 -12.16 -17.51 -22.55
C ARG A 86 -12.64 -18.95 -22.29
N PRO A 87 -13.91 -19.28 -22.57
CA PRO A 87 -14.36 -20.65 -22.46
C PRO A 87 -13.59 -21.54 -23.45
N PRO A 88 -13.21 -22.77 -23.06
CA PRO A 88 -12.53 -23.69 -23.94
C PRO A 88 -13.36 -23.98 -25.19
N SER A 89 -12.71 -24.10 -26.34
CA SER A 89 -13.32 -24.27 -27.68
C SER A 89 -14.06 -25.59 -27.91
N THR A 90 -14.18 -26.46 -26.90
CA THR A 90 -14.91 -27.72 -26.98
C THR A 90 -16.38 -27.55 -26.57
N VAL A 91 -17.30 -28.19 -27.29
CA VAL A 91 -18.77 -28.11 -27.12
C VAL A 91 -19.18 -28.15 -25.63
N SER A 92 -19.75 -27.03 -25.17
CA SER A 92 -20.24 -26.83 -23.81
C SER A 92 -21.59 -27.54 -23.61
N VAL A 93 -21.62 -28.60 -22.80
CA VAL A 93 -22.87 -29.24 -22.34
C VAL A 93 -23.22 -28.70 -20.94
N PRO A 94 -24.41 -28.10 -20.75
CA PRO A 94 -24.88 -27.66 -19.43
C PRO A 94 -24.86 -28.82 -18.42
N GLY A 95 -24.26 -28.62 -17.25
CA GLY A 95 -24.15 -29.67 -16.23
C GLY A 95 -22.99 -30.66 -16.40
N VAL A 96 -22.13 -30.53 -17.43
CA VAL A 96 -20.89 -31.34 -17.57
C VAL A 96 -19.64 -30.54 -17.21
N ASN A 97 -19.69 -29.21 -17.32
CA ASN A 97 -18.53 -28.33 -17.08
C ASN A 97 -18.00 -28.38 -15.63
N TRP A 98 -18.87 -28.47 -14.62
CA TRP A 98 -18.46 -28.63 -13.22
C TRP A 98 -17.85 -30.01 -12.92
N ILE A 99 -18.36 -31.09 -13.53
CA ILE A 99 -17.77 -32.44 -13.44
C ILE A 99 -16.40 -32.45 -14.12
N ARG A 100 -16.27 -31.79 -15.27
CA ARG A 100 -14.97 -31.56 -15.92
C ARG A 100 -14.03 -30.76 -15.03
N ALA A 101 -14.45 -29.65 -14.44
CA ALA A 101 -13.59 -28.86 -13.54
C ALA A 101 -13.12 -29.66 -12.31
N ILE A 102 -13.94 -30.60 -11.81
CA ILE A 102 -13.54 -31.53 -10.75
C ILE A 102 -12.52 -32.57 -11.26
N LEU A 103 -12.63 -33.00 -12.53
CA LEU A 103 -11.72 -33.97 -13.16
C LEU A 103 -10.43 -33.35 -13.72
N SER A 104 -10.45 -32.08 -14.14
CA SER A 104 -9.35 -31.36 -14.78
C SER A 104 -8.70 -30.30 -13.88
N ASP A 105 -9.16 -30.17 -12.63
CA ASP A 105 -8.65 -29.21 -11.62
C ASP A 105 -8.80 -27.71 -11.99
N SER A 106 -9.48 -27.39 -13.09
CA SER A 106 -9.78 -26.00 -13.50
C SER A 106 -10.91 -25.89 -14.53
N LEU A 107 -11.60 -24.73 -14.54
CA LEU A 107 -12.55 -24.32 -15.59
C LEU A 107 -11.85 -23.70 -16.81
N TYR A 108 -10.69 -23.08 -16.60
CA TYR A 108 -9.96 -22.32 -17.61
C TYR A 108 -8.58 -22.91 -17.90
N SER A 109 -8.09 -22.64 -19.11
CA SER A 109 -6.79 -23.10 -19.61
C SER A 109 -5.64 -22.48 -18.82
N GLU A 110 -4.72 -23.31 -18.33
CA GLU A 110 -3.46 -22.86 -17.73
C GLU A 110 -2.64 -22.02 -18.72
N ASN A 111 -2.59 -22.45 -19.99
CA ASN A 111 -1.78 -21.80 -21.02
C ASN A 111 -2.29 -20.40 -21.33
N ASP A 112 -3.61 -20.18 -21.35
CA ASP A 112 -4.16 -18.88 -21.76
C ASP A 112 -3.85 -17.78 -20.74
N ILE A 113 -4.00 -18.08 -19.45
CA ILE A 113 -3.63 -17.12 -18.40
C ILE A 113 -2.12 -16.88 -18.38
N GLU A 114 -1.28 -17.91 -18.60
CA GLU A 114 0.16 -17.73 -18.67
C GLU A 114 0.59 -16.88 -19.87
N ILE A 115 0.01 -17.11 -21.05
CA ILE A 115 0.26 -16.30 -22.24
C ILE A 115 -0.14 -14.84 -21.99
N ALA A 116 -1.32 -14.61 -21.39
CA ALA A 116 -1.78 -13.26 -21.06
C ALA A 116 -0.84 -12.56 -20.08
N LEU A 117 -0.43 -13.25 -19.01
CA LEU A 117 0.48 -12.70 -18.01
C LEU A 117 1.88 -12.43 -18.58
N ARG A 118 2.41 -13.32 -19.43
CA ARG A 118 3.69 -13.10 -20.13
C ARG A 118 3.62 -11.91 -21.08
N ARG A 119 2.49 -11.72 -21.79
CA ARG A 119 2.30 -10.54 -22.66
C ARG A 119 2.34 -9.23 -21.87
N VAL A 120 1.77 -9.22 -20.66
CA VAL A 120 1.70 -8.03 -19.80
C VAL A 120 3.01 -7.76 -19.06
N PHE A 121 3.62 -8.78 -18.45
CA PHE A 121 4.76 -8.61 -17.54
C PHE A 121 6.11 -9.01 -18.14
N GLY A 122 6.13 -9.56 -19.35
CA GLY A 122 7.35 -10.03 -20.00
C GLY A 122 8.05 -11.13 -19.22
N GLU A 123 9.36 -11.25 -19.40
CA GLU A 123 10.20 -12.27 -18.73
C GLU A 123 11.08 -11.69 -17.61
N THR A 124 10.78 -10.45 -17.17
CA THR A 124 11.56 -9.73 -16.15
C THR A 124 11.40 -10.37 -14.77
N ALA A 125 12.53 -10.57 -14.08
CA ALA A 125 12.54 -11.03 -12.70
C ALA A 125 11.82 -10.03 -11.78
N PHE A 126 11.06 -10.54 -10.81
CA PHE A 126 10.28 -9.70 -9.90
C PHE A 126 11.15 -8.80 -8.99
N THR A 127 12.37 -9.25 -8.69
CA THR A 127 13.40 -8.50 -7.98
C THR A 127 14.01 -7.38 -8.82
N GLU A 128 13.94 -7.47 -10.15
CA GLU A 128 14.53 -6.52 -11.13
C GLU A 128 13.50 -5.50 -11.64
N THR A 129 12.57 -5.09 -10.79
CA THR A 129 11.50 -4.15 -11.14
C THR A 129 12.01 -2.71 -11.15
N ALA A 130 12.59 -2.30 -12.30
CA ALA A 130 13.27 -1.02 -12.48
C ALA A 130 12.43 0.21 -12.05
N TYR A 131 11.12 0.20 -12.33
CA TYR A 131 10.25 1.31 -11.92
C TYR A 131 10.11 1.40 -10.40
N ALA A 132 9.75 0.31 -9.73
CA ALA A 132 9.65 0.24 -8.28
C ALA A 132 10.96 0.65 -7.60
N GLN A 133 12.10 0.13 -8.08
CA GLN A 133 13.42 0.51 -7.59
C GLN A 133 13.69 2.01 -7.79
N ARG A 134 13.35 2.59 -8.95
CA ARG A 134 13.52 4.02 -9.23
C ARG A 134 12.74 4.90 -8.25
N ILE A 135 11.53 4.51 -7.86
CA ILE A 135 10.69 5.29 -6.94
C ILE A 135 10.85 4.87 -5.46
N GLY A 136 11.69 3.87 -5.17
CA GLY A 136 11.91 3.36 -3.82
C GLY A 136 10.74 2.56 -3.24
N ALA A 137 9.87 2.01 -4.09
CA ALA A 137 8.67 1.29 -3.67
C ALA A 137 8.96 -0.20 -3.41
N LYS A 138 8.38 -0.69 -2.31
CA LYS A 138 8.40 -2.08 -1.88
C LYS A 138 7.09 -2.76 -2.25
N ILE A 139 7.16 -3.84 -3.02
CA ILE A 139 6.01 -4.61 -3.47
C ILE A 139 5.96 -5.92 -2.69
N GLY A 140 4.79 -6.26 -2.15
CA GLY A 140 4.54 -7.56 -1.51
C GLY A 140 3.30 -8.24 -2.09
N ILE A 141 3.49 -9.43 -2.69
CA ILE A 141 2.42 -10.21 -3.31
C ILE A 141 2.26 -11.56 -2.58
N PRO A 142 1.20 -11.73 -1.77
CA PRO A 142 0.93 -13.00 -1.11
C PRO A 142 0.44 -14.08 -2.09
N ALA A 143 0.77 -15.34 -1.79
CA ALA A 143 0.21 -16.55 -2.41
C ALA A 143 0.05 -17.63 -1.33
N ALA A 144 -0.84 -18.61 -1.54
CA ALA A 144 -1.03 -19.71 -0.59
C ALA A 144 -0.34 -20.99 -1.10
N THR A 145 0.34 -21.73 -0.23
CA THR A 145 0.87 -23.05 -0.59
C THR A 145 -0.24 -24.09 -0.60
N ILE A 146 -0.19 -25.07 -1.51
CA ILE A 146 -1.18 -26.17 -1.51
C ILE A 146 -0.84 -27.29 -0.52
N LYS A 147 0.43 -27.42 -0.10
CA LYS A 147 0.88 -28.47 0.83
C LYS A 147 0.34 -28.22 2.25
N HIS A 148 0.04 -29.29 2.99
CA HIS A 148 -0.48 -29.22 4.35
C HIS A 148 0.61 -28.94 5.42
N PRO A 149 0.34 -28.05 6.40
CA PRO A 149 -0.77 -27.10 6.41
C PRO A 149 -0.57 -26.01 5.34
N SER A 150 -1.67 -25.62 4.66
CA SER A 150 -1.62 -24.52 3.70
C SER A 150 -1.17 -23.26 4.45
N SER A 151 -0.22 -22.53 3.85
CA SER A 151 0.45 -21.40 4.50
C SER A 151 0.58 -20.24 3.53
N LEU A 152 0.47 -19.03 4.05
CA LEU A 152 0.72 -17.82 3.28
C LEU A 152 2.22 -17.68 3.03
N CYS A 153 2.58 -17.49 1.78
CA CYS A 153 3.91 -17.08 1.34
C CYS A 153 3.83 -15.69 0.73
N LEU A 154 4.86 -14.87 0.92
CA LEU A 154 4.93 -13.51 0.40
C LEU A 154 6.11 -13.40 -0.56
N PHE A 155 5.81 -13.10 -1.82
CA PHE A 155 6.80 -12.66 -2.80
C PHE A 155 7.10 -11.18 -2.56
N THR A 156 8.37 -10.80 -2.47
CA THR A 156 8.79 -9.41 -2.29
C THR A 156 9.83 -8.99 -3.33
N ASN A 157 9.80 -7.73 -3.77
CA ASN A 157 10.89 -7.15 -4.57
C ASN A 157 12.02 -6.57 -3.70
N TYR A 158 11.94 -6.75 -2.39
CA TYR A 158 12.89 -6.29 -1.40
C TYR A 158 13.30 -7.46 -0.51
N ASN A 159 14.49 -7.38 0.06
CA ASN A 159 14.96 -8.35 1.03
C ASN A 159 14.16 -8.20 2.32
N GLY A 160 13.53 -9.29 2.74
CA GLY A 160 12.85 -9.34 4.03
C GLY A 160 13.82 -9.08 5.19
N SER A 161 13.33 -8.44 6.26
CA SER A 161 14.12 -8.37 7.50
C SER A 161 14.33 -9.78 8.05
N LYS A 162 15.43 -10.00 8.79
CA LYS A 162 15.74 -11.29 9.45
C LYS A 162 14.80 -11.60 10.63
N GLN A 163 13.75 -10.79 10.86
CA GLN A 163 12.80 -11.04 11.93
C GLN A 163 11.82 -12.14 11.53
N GLU A 164 11.51 -13.02 12.47
CA GLU A 164 10.44 -14.00 12.30
C GLU A 164 9.10 -13.28 12.14
N ARG A 165 8.39 -13.64 11.07
CA ARG A 165 7.03 -13.17 10.81
C ARG A 165 6.06 -14.23 11.27
N ARG A 166 4.99 -13.80 11.93
CA ARG A 166 3.92 -14.70 12.37
C ARG A 166 2.82 -14.72 11.30
N GLY A 167 2.41 -15.91 10.88
CA GLY A 167 1.27 -16.13 9.99
C GLY A 167 1.58 -16.16 8.49
N TYR A 168 2.81 -15.83 8.06
CA TYR A 168 3.24 -15.99 6.66
C TYR A 168 4.76 -16.11 6.54
N ARG A 169 5.23 -16.68 5.43
CA ARG A 169 6.66 -16.86 5.10
C ARG A 169 7.07 -15.95 3.95
N VAL A 170 8.12 -15.14 4.12
CA VAL A 170 8.70 -14.39 2.99
C VAL A 170 9.61 -15.29 2.16
N LEU A 171 9.41 -15.29 0.85
CA LEU A 171 10.18 -16.10 -0.08
C LEU A 171 11.47 -15.35 -0.46
N THR A 172 12.57 -15.66 0.23
CA THR A 172 13.89 -15.04 0.00
C THR A 172 14.64 -15.65 -1.18
N GLU A 173 14.29 -16.88 -1.59
CA GLU A 173 14.93 -17.62 -2.69
C GLU A 173 14.28 -17.33 -4.06
N ALA A 174 13.53 -16.23 -4.17
CA ALA A 174 12.75 -15.89 -5.36
C ALA A 174 13.51 -15.01 -6.38
N GLU A 175 14.84 -14.95 -6.32
CA GLU A 175 15.64 -14.02 -7.15
C GLU A 175 15.42 -14.19 -8.66
N ASN A 176 15.16 -15.42 -9.12
CA ASN A 176 14.95 -15.75 -10.54
C ASN A 176 13.46 -15.91 -10.92
N ILE A 177 12.53 -15.59 -10.02
CA ILE A 177 11.10 -15.74 -10.30
C ILE A 177 10.63 -14.54 -11.12
N LYS A 178 9.96 -14.84 -12.23
CA LYS A 178 9.48 -13.82 -13.16
C LYS A 178 8.21 -13.17 -12.63
N THR A 179 8.02 -11.90 -12.98
CA THR A 179 6.85 -11.14 -12.53
C THR A 179 5.52 -11.81 -12.93
N TRP A 180 5.46 -12.40 -14.12
CA TRP A 180 4.28 -13.14 -14.58
C TRP A 180 4.04 -14.43 -13.75
N GLU A 181 5.09 -15.08 -13.24
CA GLU A 181 4.97 -16.28 -12.38
C GLU A 181 4.45 -15.93 -10.99
N VAL A 182 4.87 -14.79 -10.44
CA VAL A 182 4.31 -14.22 -9.21
C VAL A 182 2.83 -13.92 -9.42
N GLY A 183 2.48 -13.22 -10.51
CA GLY A 183 1.10 -12.93 -10.89
C GLY A 183 0.26 -14.20 -11.05
N ARG A 184 0.79 -15.23 -11.71
CA ARG A 184 0.13 -16.53 -11.91
C ARG A 184 -0.11 -17.27 -10.61
N SER A 185 0.83 -17.20 -9.67
CA SER A 185 0.77 -17.88 -8.37
C SER A 185 -0.30 -17.25 -7.46
N THR A 186 -0.40 -15.93 -7.42
CA THR A 186 -1.41 -15.23 -6.60
C THR A 186 -2.80 -15.22 -7.22
N SER A 187 -2.97 -15.37 -8.53
CA SER A 187 -4.28 -15.36 -9.21
C SER A 187 -4.83 -16.76 -9.54
N ALA A 188 -4.14 -17.81 -9.10
CA ALA A 188 -4.51 -19.21 -9.29
C ALA A 188 -5.71 -19.60 -8.41
N ALA A 189 -6.88 -19.02 -8.65
CA ALA A 189 -8.07 -19.25 -7.85
C ALA A 189 -8.56 -20.71 -8.02
N PRO A 190 -8.77 -21.46 -6.92
CA PRO A 190 -9.29 -22.83 -7.01
C PRO A 190 -10.60 -22.87 -7.78
N LEU A 191 -10.82 -23.97 -8.51
CA LEU A 191 -11.90 -24.16 -9.51
C LEU A 191 -11.70 -23.39 -10.81
N TYR A 192 -11.03 -22.24 -10.81
CA TYR A 192 -10.87 -21.40 -11.99
C TYR A 192 -9.59 -21.73 -12.75
N PHE A 193 -8.45 -21.75 -12.05
CA PHE A 193 -7.13 -22.01 -12.63
C PHE A 193 -6.38 -23.04 -11.79
N PRO A 194 -5.55 -23.89 -12.42
CA PRO A 194 -4.76 -24.86 -11.67
C PRO A 194 -3.68 -24.15 -10.84
N ALA A 195 -3.20 -24.81 -9.80
CA ALA A 195 -2.13 -24.28 -8.95
C ALA A 195 -0.80 -24.18 -9.72
N LYS A 196 0.01 -23.16 -9.45
CA LYS A 196 1.29 -22.92 -10.15
C LYS A 196 2.45 -23.56 -9.40
N TYR A 197 3.16 -24.48 -10.04
CA TYR A 197 4.44 -24.98 -9.53
C TYR A 197 5.59 -24.04 -9.91
N LEU A 198 6.41 -23.70 -8.91
CA LEU A 198 7.67 -23.00 -9.08
C LEU A 198 8.80 -23.89 -8.55
N ALA A 199 9.77 -24.18 -9.43
CA ALA A 199 10.89 -25.05 -9.08
C ALA A 199 11.64 -24.51 -7.86
N GLY A 200 11.91 -25.38 -6.87
CA GLY A 200 12.57 -25.01 -5.62
C GLY A 200 11.68 -24.35 -4.57
N LEU A 201 10.58 -23.70 -4.95
CA LEU A 201 9.70 -22.99 -4.01
C LEU A 201 8.41 -23.76 -3.65
N GLY A 202 7.96 -24.64 -4.54
CA GLY A 202 6.77 -25.47 -4.37
C GLY A 202 5.59 -25.01 -5.22
N THR A 203 4.39 -25.47 -4.86
CA THR A 203 3.16 -25.21 -5.62
C THR A 203 2.27 -24.23 -4.88
N PHE A 204 1.80 -23.21 -5.60
CA PHE A 204 1.07 -22.06 -5.09
C PHE A 204 -0.31 -21.93 -5.72
N GLN A 205 -1.26 -21.42 -4.94
CA GLN A 205 -2.60 -21.05 -5.34
C GLN A 205 -2.93 -19.64 -4.86
N ASP A 206 -4.09 -19.13 -5.26
CA ASP A 206 -4.56 -17.80 -4.88
C ASP A 206 -4.55 -17.60 -3.35
N ALA A 207 -3.96 -16.49 -2.90
CA ALA A 207 -3.91 -16.16 -1.48
C ALA A 207 -5.29 -15.89 -0.89
N GLY A 208 -6.29 -15.56 -1.71
CA GLY A 208 -7.67 -15.30 -1.31
C GLY A 208 -8.34 -16.46 -0.56
N VAL A 209 -7.81 -17.68 -0.72
CA VAL A 209 -8.25 -18.86 0.07
C VAL A 209 -7.89 -18.74 1.56
N LEU A 210 -6.92 -17.89 1.92
CA LEU A 210 -6.47 -17.66 3.30
C LEU A 210 -6.61 -16.18 3.72
N ALA A 211 -6.25 -15.24 2.84
CA ALA A 211 -6.26 -13.80 3.08
C ALA A 211 -6.48 -13.02 1.78
N ASN A 212 -7.72 -12.58 1.53
CA ASN A 212 -8.05 -11.80 0.34
C ASN A 212 -7.76 -10.29 0.47
N ASN A 213 -7.62 -9.78 1.69
CA ASN A 213 -7.20 -8.41 1.96
C ASN A 213 -5.76 -8.42 2.51
N PRO A 214 -4.78 -7.83 1.81
CA PRO A 214 -3.38 -7.89 2.24
C PRO A 214 -3.02 -6.91 3.36
N LEU A 215 -3.97 -6.11 3.88
CA LEU A 215 -3.71 -5.05 4.86
C LEU A 215 -2.90 -5.50 6.07
N MET A 216 -3.26 -6.64 6.67
CA MET A 216 -2.54 -7.17 7.83
C MET A 216 -1.09 -7.53 7.52
N ILE A 217 -0.85 -8.10 6.33
CA ILE A 217 0.51 -8.44 5.86
C ILE A 217 1.30 -7.15 5.62
N ALA A 218 0.68 -6.15 4.99
CA ALA A 218 1.32 -4.88 4.70
C ALA A 218 1.71 -4.11 5.97
N LEU A 219 0.83 -4.07 6.98
CA LEU A 219 1.11 -3.47 8.29
C LEU A 219 2.20 -4.24 9.05
N ALA A 220 2.20 -5.58 8.97
CA ALA A 220 3.25 -6.40 9.57
C ALA A 220 4.62 -6.15 8.93
N GLU A 221 4.71 -6.09 7.59
CA GLU A 221 5.96 -5.77 6.89
C GLU A 221 6.41 -4.33 7.13
N PHE A 222 5.46 -3.40 7.25
CA PHE A 222 5.75 -2.04 7.64
C PHE A 222 6.39 -1.97 9.03
N ALA A 223 5.78 -2.62 10.03
CA ALA A 223 6.30 -2.68 11.40
C ALA A 223 7.66 -3.40 11.47
N ALA A 224 7.84 -4.49 10.71
CA ALA A 224 9.10 -5.23 10.65
C ALA A 224 10.27 -4.41 10.08
N THR A 225 9.98 -3.38 9.27
CA THR A 225 11.00 -2.49 8.69
C THR A 225 11.15 -1.19 9.49
N ASN A 226 10.06 -0.66 10.07
CA ASN A 226 10.01 0.69 10.64
C ASN A 226 9.81 0.71 12.17
N GLY A 227 9.80 -0.46 12.82
CA GLY A 227 9.60 -0.59 14.25
C GLY A 227 8.24 -0.08 14.70
N ASN A 228 8.24 0.80 15.70
CA ASN A 228 7.03 1.37 16.30
C ASN A 228 6.44 2.57 15.53
N ALA A 229 7.04 2.96 14.40
CA ALA A 229 6.49 4.01 13.56
C ALA A 229 5.08 3.66 13.08
N GLN A 230 4.27 4.68 12.77
CA GLN A 230 3.00 4.51 12.07
C GLN A 230 3.16 4.91 10.59
N PRO A 231 2.41 4.29 9.66
CA PRO A 231 2.33 4.78 8.30
C PRO A 231 1.68 6.17 8.29
N ASP A 232 2.12 7.04 7.38
CA ASP A 232 1.50 8.36 7.15
C ASP A 232 0.06 8.18 6.69
N LEU A 233 -0.11 7.27 5.72
CA LEU A 233 -1.39 6.97 5.11
C LEU A 233 -1.46 5.50 4.70
N VAL A 234 -2.62 4.87 4.90
CA VAL A 234 -2.94 3.55 4.35
C VAL A 234 -4.17 3.68 3.48
N LEU A 235 -4.04 3.38 2.19
CA LEU A 235 -5.18 3.30 1.27
C LEU A 235 -5.44 1.82 0.94
N ASN A 236 -6.58 1.29 1.38
CA ASN A 236 -7.04 -0.03 1.01
C ASN A 236 -8.18 0.07 0.00
N VAL A 237 -7.98 -0.43 -1.20
CA VAL A 237 -8.95 -0.38 -2.29
C VAL A 237 -9.56 -1.76 -2.48
N GLY A 238 -10.87 -1.86 -2.24
CA GLY A 238 -11.63 -3.09 -2.41
C GLY A 238 -12.04 -3.34 -3.86
N THR A 239 -12.34 -4.60 -4.18
CA THR A 239 -12.94 -5.01 -5.46
C THR A 239 -14.47 -5.14 -5.35
N GLY A 240 -15.07 -4.38 -4.45
CA GLY A 240 -16.49 -4.40 -4.15
C GLY A 240 -16.89 -5.39 -3.05
N THR A 241 -17.85 -4.96 -2.23
CA THR A 241 -18.43 -5.74 -1.14
C THR A 241 -19.93 -5.83 -1.31
N SER A 242 -20.49 -7.02 -1.04
CA SER A 242 -21.93 -7.21 -0.93
C SER A 242 -22.39 -6.91 0.49
N PRO A 243 -23.52 -6.20 0.68
CA PRO A 243 -24.14 -6.09 2.00
C PRO A 243 -24.38 -7.47 2.61
N ASN A 244 -24.26 -7.59 3.93
CA ASN A 244 -24.65 -8.82 4.61
C ASN A 244 -26.14 -9.06 4.35
N ALA A 245 -26.47 -10.22 3.76
CA ALA A 245 -27.86 -10.65 3.71
C ALA A 245 -28.36 -10.87 5.15
N PRO A 246 -29.59 -10.47 5.48
CA PRO A 246 -30.17 -10.76 6.79
C PRO A 246 -30.16 -12.27 7.02
N LEU A 247 -29.85 -12.69 8.25
CA LEU A 247 -29.98 -14.09 8.65
C LEU A 247 -31.45 -14.47 8.52
N LYS A 248 -31.75 -15.33 7.55
CA LYS A 248 -33.08 -15.91 7.37
C LYS A 248 -33.03 -17.34 7.87
N ASP A 249 -34.00 -17.68 8.72
CA ASP A 249 -34.26 -19.05 9.12
C ASP A 249 -35.04 -19.74 7.98
N GLU A 250 -34.34 -20.48 7.13
CA GLU A 250 -34.91 -21.21 5.99
C GLU A 250 -34.42 -22.66 6.00
N GLU A 251 -35.29 -23.61 5.65
CA GLU A 251 -34.90 -25.01 5.46
C GLU A 251 -33.90 -25.16 4.30
N SER A 252 -32.92 -26.06 4.49
CA SER A 252 -31.91 -26.36 3.48
C SER A 252 -32.53 -26.94 2.21
N LYS A 253 -32.29 -26.31 1.06
CA LYS A 253 -32.75 -26.77 -0.25
C LYS A 253 -31.77 -27.79 -0.83
N PHE A 254 -32.29 -28.94 -1.27
CA PHE A 254 -31.47 -30.09 -1.71
C PHE A 254 -30.41 -29.76 -2.77
N ILE A 255 -30.73 -28.90 -3.74
CA ILE A 255 -29.84 -28.57 -4.86
C ILE A 255 -28.95 -27.38 -4.52
N THR A 256 -29.53 -26.26 -4.08
CA THR A 256 -28.78 -25.01 -3.87
C THR A 256 -27.95 -25.02 -2.58
N ASP A 257 -28.28 -25.86 -1.62
CA ASP A 257 -27.54 -26.01 -0.36
C ASP A 257 -26.73 -27.31 -0.28
N SER A 258 -26.44 -27.91 -1.44
CA SER A 258 -25.51 -29.03 -1.52
C SER A 258 -24.12 -28.62 -1.01
N TRP A 259 -23.35 -29.59 -0.52
CA TRP A 259 -22.06 -29.33 0.14
C TRP A 259 -21.06 -28.58 -0.77
N ILE A 260 -21.10 -28.80 -2.08
CA ILE A 260 -20.24 -28.13 -3.07
C ILE A 260 -20.59 -26.63 -3.14
N PHE A 261 -21.88 -26.31 -3.23
CA PHE A 261 -22.32 -24.91 -3.26
C PHE A 261 -22.08 -24.22 -1.92
N ARG A 262 -22.20 -24.95 -0.79
CA ARG A 262 -21.81 -24.42 0.53
C ARG A 262 -20.32 -24.11 0.60
N LEU A 263 -19.45 -24.99 0.10
CA LEU A 263 -18.01 -24.76 0.06
C LEU A 263 -17.66 -23.56 -0.84
N LYS A 264 -18.28 -23.48 -2.03
CA LYS A 264 -18.14 -22.31 -2.92
C LYS A 264 -18.59 -21.02 -2.22
N ARG A 265 -19.73 -21.01 -1.52
CA ARG A 265 -20.21 -19.84 -0.76
C ARG A 265 -19.25 -19.47 0.37
N ALA A 266 -18.73 -20.45 1.11
CA ALA A 266 -17.75 -20.22 2.16
C ALA A 266 -16.47 -19.59 1.59
N TYR A 267 -15.94 -20.12 0.49
CA TYR A 267 -14.81 -19.52 -0.22
C TYR A 267 -15.10 -18.08 -0.68
N MET A 268 -16.24 -17.83 -1.33
CA MET A 268 -16.62 -16.47 -1.74
C MET A 268 -16.80 -15.52 -0.56
N SER A 269 -17.14 -16.03 0.64
CA SER A 269 -17.20 -15.22 1.86
C SER A 269 -15.82 -14.81 2.38
N LEU A 270 -14.79 -15.63 2.17
CA LEU A 270 -13.39 -15.28 2.48
C LEU A 270 -12.83 -14.21 1.52
N MET A 271 -13.39 -14.14 0.30
CA MET A 271 -13.06 -13.10 -0.68
C MET A 271 -13.62 -11.71 -0.31
N GLN A 272 -14.37 -11.56 0.78
CA GLN A 272 -14.85 -10.25 1.23
C GLN A 272 -13.80 -9.56 2.12
N GLY A 273 -12.99 -8.67 1.53
CA GLY A 273 -11.90 -7.99 2.22
C GLY A 273 -12.31 -7.01 3.32
N ARG A 274 -13.60 -6.63 3.38
CA ARG A 274 -14.14 -5.66 4.35
C ARG A 274 -14.02 -6.13 5.80
N ARG A 275 -14.16 -7.43 6.08
CA ARG A 275 -14.05 -7.95 7.46
C ARG A 275 -12.68 -7.65 8.09
N ILE A 276 -11.61 -7.92 7.35
CA ILE A 276 -10.23 -7.64 7.80
C ILE A 276 -10.02 -6.14 8.03
N TRP A 277 -10.62 -5.29 7.18
CA TRP A 277 -10.59 -3.85 7.38
C TRP A 277 -11.29 -3.45 8.69
N ASP A 278 -12.48 -3.97 8.95
CA ASP A 278 -13.27 -3.66 10.14
C ASP A 278 -12.55 -4.12 11.42
N ASP A 279 -11.92 -5.30 11.41
CA ASP A 279 -11.14 -5.83 12.54
C ASP A 279 -9.94 -4.91 12.86
N VAL A 280 -9.19 -4.50 11.83
CA VAL A 280 -8.01 -3.64 11.99
C VAL A 280 -8.39 -2.25 12.47
N THR A 281 -9.44 -1.67 11.89
CA THR A 281 -9.87 -0.31 12.24
C THR A 281 -10.52 -0.26 13.62
N SER A 282 -11.28 -1.28 14.00
CA SER A 282 -11.80 -1.40 15.38
C SER A 282 -10.67 -1.47 16.41
N ALA A 283 -9.61 -2.24 16.13
CA ALA A 283 -8.44 -2.32 17.01
C ALA A 283 -7.67 -1.00 17.12
N ASP A 284 -7.61 -0.21 16.05
CA ASP A 284 -7.01 1.13 16.06
C ASP A 284 -7.84 2.14 16.86
N ILE A 285 -9.15 2.18 16.62
CA ILE A 285 -10.09 3.06 17.31
C ILE A 285 -10.02 2.81 18.82
N ASN A 286 -10.05 1.54 19.23
CA ASN A 286 -9.90 1.14 20.63
C ASN A 286 -8.54 1.54 21.23
N ALA A 287 -7.50 1.64 20.39
CA ALA A 287 -6.17 2.10 20.79
C ALA A 287 -5.99 3.63 20.72
N GLY A 288 -7.05 4.39 20.41
CA GLY A 288 -7.01 5.85 20.27
C GLY A 288 -6.14 6.34 19.11
N ARG A 289 -5.84 5.48 18.14
CA ARG A 289 -4.99 5.81 16.99
C ARG A 289 -5.84 6.42 15.89
N ASN A 290 -5.74 7.73 15.70
CA ASN A 290 -6.37 8.43 14.58
C ASN A 290 -5.44 8.40 13.35
N CYS A 291 -5.20 7.20 12.81
CA CYS A 291 -4.27 7.03 11.69
C CYS A 291 -5.00 7.24 10.37
N GLY A 292 -4.36 7.92 9.42
CA GLY A 292 -4.85 8.17 8.05
C GLY A 292 -5.09 6.90 7.23
N ARG A 293 -6.03 6.06 7.65
CA ARG A 293 -6.41 4.82 7.00
C ARG A 293 -7.74 5.03 6.30
N TYR A 294 -7.75 4.78 5.01
CA TYR A 294 -8.91 4.91 4.14
C TYR A 294 -9.21 3.58 3.46
N ARG A 295 -10.49 3.22 3.40
CA ARG A 295 -10.99 2.17 2.53
C ARG A 295 -11.93 2.74 1.50
N LEU A 296 -11.61 2.52 0.23
CA LEU A 296 -12.49 2.81 -0.89
C LEU A 296 -12.98 1.49 -1.46
N ASP A 297 -14.29 1.30 -1.47
CA ASP A 297 -14.89 0.01 -1.80
C ASP A 297 -16.31 0.20 -2.32
N LEU A 298 -16.63 -0.43 -3.45
CA LEU A 298 -17.93 -0.28 -4.12
C LEU A 298 -18.96 -1.20 -3.46
N SER A 299 -20.15 -0.68 -3.11
CA SER A 299 -21.24 -1.54 -2.65
C SER A 299 -21.95 -2.19 -3.83
N ILE A 300 -21.98 -3.52 -3.89
CA ILE A 300 -22.59 -4.27 -4.99
C ILE A 300 -23.64 -5.23 -4.43
N THR A 301 -24.92 -4.96 -4.69
CA THR A 301 -26.03 -5.79 -4.20
C THR A 301 -25.93 -7.23 -4.69
N ASN A 302 -25.70 -7.40 -6.00
CA ASN A 302 -25.56 -8.71 -6.65
C ASN A 302 -24.20 -8.74 -7.36
N PRO A 303 -23.13 -9.17 -6.68
CA PRO A 303 -21.81 -9.21 -7.29
C PRO A 303 -21.80 -10.18 -8.47
N PRO A 304 -21.21 -9.79 -9.63
CA PRO A 304 -21.06 -10.70 -10.76
C PRO A 304 -20.15 -11.87 -10.39
N ALA A 305 -20.21 -12.93 -11.18
CA ALA A 305 -19.28 -14.04 -11.04
C ALA A 305 -17.83 -13.55 -11.25
N ILE A 306 -16.86 -14.21 -10.60
CA ILE A 306 -15.45 -13.77 -10.58
C ILE A 306 -14.77 -13.84 -11.96
N ASP A 307 -15.40 -14.55 -12.90
CA ASP A 307 -15.01 -14.84 -14.28
C ASP A 307 -15.93 -14.17 -15.32
N ASP A 308 -16.95 -13.40 -14.90
CA ASP A 308 -17.86 -12.71 -15.82
C ASP A 308 -17.23 -11.41 -16.35
N ALA A 309 -16.36 -11.56 -17.35
CA ALA A 309 -15.65 -10.46 -17.97
C ALA A 309 -16.59 -9.43 -18.65
N THR A 310 -17.82 -9.83 -19.00
CA THR A 310 -18.81 -8.93 -19.64
C THR A 310 -19.36 -7.88 -18.68
N SER A 311 -19.24 -8.11 -17.36
CA SER A 311 -19.70 -7.18 -16.32
C SER A 311 -18.79 -5.96 -16.10
N MET A 312 -17.53 -6.02 -16.56
CA MET A 312 -16.53 -4.98 -16.25
C MET A 312 -16.96 -3.54 -16.61
N PRO A 313 -17.57 -3.25 -17.78
CA PRO A 313 -18.04 -1.90 -18.11
C PRO A 313 -19.11 -1.38 -17.14
N VAL A 314 -20.00 -2.26 -16.66
CA VAL A 314 -21.03 -1.90 -15.68
C VAL A 314 -20.38 -1.56 -14.34
N LEU A 315 -19.38 -2.33 -13.90
CA LEU A 315 -18.65 -2.06 -12.66
C LEU A 315 -17.94 -0.70 -12.69
N ILE A 316 -17.30 -0.34 -13.82
CA ILE A 316 -16.69 0.98 -14.01
C ILE A 316 -17.76 2.08 -13.89
N SER A 317 -18.89 1.92 -14.57
CA SER A 317 -20.02 2.87 -14.51
C SER A 317 -20.55 3.05 -13.09
N MET A 318 -20.61 1.98 -12.30
CA MET A 318 -21.02 2.03 -10.90
C MET A 318 -20.05 2.86 -10.05
N VAL A 319 -18.72 2.69 -10.24
CA VAL A 319 -17.72 3.50 -9.53
C VAL A 319 -17.93 4.99 -9.79
N TYR A 320 -18.15 5.39 -11.04
CA TYR A 320 -18.34 6.80 -11.42
C TYR A 320 -19.69 7.40 -10.96
N ARG A 321 -20.61 6.57 -10.45
CA ARG A 321 -21.93 7.00 -9.95
C ARG A 321 -22.08 6.83 -8.43
N ASP A 322 -21.07 6.32 -7.74
CA ASP A 322 -21.14 6.06 -6.30
C ASP A 322 -20.73 7.32 -5.52
N ASP A 323 -21.73 8.13 -5.14
CA ASP A 323 -21.50 9.39 -4.41
C ASP A 323 -20.83 9.18 -3.04
N ILE A 324 -21.04 8.03 -2.39
CA ILE A 324 -20.48 7.75 -1.07
C ILE A 324 -18.97 7.50 -1.20
N LEU A 325 -18.59 6.65 -2.15
CA LEU A 325 -17.20 6.36 -2.48
C LEU A 325 -16.49 7.63 -2.94
N LEU A 326 -17.08 8.36 -3.89
CA LEU A 326 -16.50 9.57 -4.47
C LEU A 326 -16.44 10.72 -3.45
N GLY A 327 -17.35 10.77 -2.48
CA GLY A 327 -17.32 11.76 -1.40
C GLY A 327 -16.06 11.70 -0.52
N ALA A 328 -15.42 10.53 -0.42
CA ALA A 328 -14.16 10.37 0.33
C ALA A 328 -12.90 10.76 -0.48
N VAL A 329 -12.99 10.82 -1.81
CA VAL A 329 -11.85 11.04 -2.72
C VAL A 329 -11.12 12.37 -2.49
N PRO A 330 -11.81 13.53 -2.34
CA PRO A 330 -11.15 14.81 -2.05
C PRO A 330 -10.28 14.78 -0.79
N GLU A 331 -10.77 14.14 0.27
CA GLU A 331 -10.04 14.02 1.53
C GLU A 331 -8.74 13.23 1.35
N ILE A 332 -8.84 12.06 0.72
CA ILE A 332 -7.71 11.16 0.48
C ILE A 332 -6.67 11.85 -0.41
N ALA A 333 -7.11 12.51 -1.49
CA ALA A 333 -6.22 13.23 -2.40
C ALA A 333 -5.46 14.35 -1.67
N TYR A 334 -6.13 15.09 -0.78
CA TYR A 334 -5.47 16.15 -0.03
C TYR A 334 -4.52 15.60 1.05
N HIS A 335 -4.85 14.48 1.70
CA HIS A 335 -3.93 13.81 2.62
C HIS A 335 -2.69 13.29 1.87
N LEU A 336 -2.86 12.64 0.72
CA LEU A 336 -1.75 12.24 -0.16
C LEU A 336 -0.89 13.45 -0.55
N PHE A 337 -1.50 14.59 -0.89
CA PHE A 337 -0.78 15.84 -1.13
C PHE A 337 0.05 16.28 0.08
N ALA A 338 -0.50 16.20 1.31
CA ALA A 338 0.22 16.53 2.53
C ALA A 338 1.45 15.63 2.76
N THR A 339 1.39 14.36 2.35
CA THR A 339 2.55 13.43 2.42
C THR A 339 3.69 13.79 1.46
N LEU A 340 3.54 14.78 0.58
CA LEU A 340 4.66 15.31 -0.22
C LEU A 340 5.62 16.19 0.59
N PHE A 341 5.23 16.59 1.80
CA PHE A 341 5.99 17.47 2.66
C PHE A 341 6.50 16.73 3.89
N TYR A 342 7.67 17.11 4.39
CA TYR A 342 8.30 16.56 5.59
C TYR A 342 9.07 17.66 6.31
N PHE A 343 9.42 17.44 7.57
CA PHE A 343 10.14 18.42 8.40
C PHE A 343 11.57 17.97 8.69
N GLU A 344 12.51 18.91 8.63
CA GLU A 344 13.90 18.72 9.04
C GLU A 344 14.35 19.84 9.98
N LEU A 345 15.19 19.49 10.96
CA LEU A 345 15.82 20.49 11.83
C LEU A 345 16.92 21.21 11.09
N THR A 346 16.92 22.54 11.20
CA THR A 346 18.03 23.38 10.73
C THR A 346 19.07 23.60 11.82
N ALA A 347 18.67 23.46 13.08
CA ALA A 347 19.57 23.53 14.23
C ALA A 347 19.10 22.56 15.35
N LEU A 348 20.01 22.19 16.24
CA LEU A 348 19.65 21.38 17.40
C LEU A 348 18.65 22.15 18.31
N PRO A 349 17.57 21.50 18.78
CA PRO A 349 16.62 22.14 19.68
C PRO A 349 17.28 22.65 20.95
N GLN A 350 16.90 23.84 21.40
CA GLN A 350 17.41 24.44 22.63
C GLN A 350 16.39 24.27 23.76
N LYS A 351 16.83 23.78 24.92
CA LYS A 351 15.95 23.61 26.07
C LYS A 351 15.69 24.95 26.77
N THR A 352 14.43 25.33 26.86
CA THR A 352 13.98 26.55 27.54
C THR A 352 12.92 26.16 28.58
N GLY A 353 13.35 25.93 29.83
CA GLY A 353 12.50 25.41 30.89
C GLY A 353 12.08 23.95 30.62
N SER A 354 10.76 23.70 30.61
CA SER A 354 10.16 22.41 30.25
C SER A 354 9.95 22.22 28.74
N ASN A 355 10.09 23.28 27.95
CA ASN A 355 9.84 23.28 26.51
C ASN A 355 11.15 23.28 25.71
N LEU A 356 11.04 22.91 24.44
CA LEU A 356 12.10 22.92 23.46
C LEU A 356 11.83 24.03 22.43
N TYR A 357 12.81 24.90 22.22
CA TYR A 357 12.85 25.83 21.12
C TYR A 357 13.39 25.12 19.89
N VAL A 358 12.57 25.01 18.84
CA VAL A 358 12.85 24.24 17.64
C VAL A 358 12.97 25.19 16.45
N LYS A 359 14.03 25.00 15.65
CA LYS A 359 14.20 25.63 14.34
C LYS A 359 14.29 24.56 13.27
N GLY A 360 13.53 24.71 12.21
CA GLY A 360 13.55 23.78 11.09
C GLY A 360 12.86 24.29 9.85
N SER A 361 12.74 23.41 8.87
CA SER A 361 12.08 23.69 7.61
C SER A 361 11.13 22.58 7.23
N ILE A 362 9.94 22.96 6.74
CA ILE A 362 9.14 22.05 5.91
C ILE A 362 9.73 22.05 4.51
N LEU A 363 9.95 20.87 3.98
CA LEU A 363 10.57 20.61 2.68
C LEU A 363 9.64 19.74 1.83
N CYS A 364 9.74 19.84 0.50
CA CYS A 364 9.04 18.94 -0.42
C CYS A 364 9.92 17.75 -0.82
N ILE A 365 9.31 16.56 -0.94
CA ILE A 365 9.95 15.34 -1.46
C ILE A 365 10.38 15.54 -2.93
N ARG A 366 9.64 16.36 -3.68
CA ARG A 366 9.99 16.74 -5.06
C ARG A 366 11.01 17.87 -5.03
N LYS A 367 12.03 17.78 -5.89
CA LYS A 367 13.17 18.70 -5.93
C LYS A 367 13.64 18.97 -7.37
N GLY A 368 14.39 20.05 -7.55
CA GLY A 368 15.03 20.45 -8.80
C GLY A 368 14.04 20.85 -9.87
N ARG A 369 14.18 20.28 -11.07
CA ARG A 369 13.34 20.59 -12.24
C ARG A 369 12.15 19.64 -12.41
N ASP A 370 11.63 19.06 -11.31
CA ASP A 370 10.45 18.18 -11.38
C ASP A 370 9.23 18.99 -11.86
N ALA A 371 8.57 18.51 -12.92
CA ALA A 371 7.45 19.21 -13.55
C ALA A 371 6.24 19.42 -12.62
N ALA A 372 6.15 18.67 -11.51
CA ALA A 372 5.09 18.83 -10.53
C ALA A 372 5.30 20.05 -9.60
N LEU A 373 6.53 20.53 -9.41
CA LEU A 373 6.85 21.55 -8.41
C LEU A 373 6.03 22.84 -8.53
N PRO A 374 5.82 23.43 -9.74
CA PRO A 374 5.00 24.63 -9.87
C PRO A 374 3.54 24.42 -9.42
N LYS A 375 2.95 23.26 -9.75
CA LYS A 375 1.58 22.92 -9.32
C LYS A 375 1.53 22.65 -7.80
N ILE A 376 2.53 21.96 -7.26
CA ILE A 376 2.64 21.72 -5.81
C ILE A 376 2.71 23.04 -5.05
N ALA A 377 3.59 23.97 -5.47
CA ALA A 377 3.74 25.28 -4.85
C ALA A 377 2.43 26.06 -4.87
N LYS A 378 1.74 26.10 -6.03
CA LYS A 378 0.43 26.76 -6.17
C LYS A 378 -0.62 26.17 -5.21
N LYS A 379 -0.68 24.85 -5.05
CA LYS A 379 -1.61 24.18 -4.13
C LYS A 379 -1.22 24.42 -2.67
N LEU A 380 0.07 24.45 -2.36
CA LEU A 380 0.59 24.76 -1.02
C LEU A 380 0.28 26.21 -0.61
N HIS A 381 0.34 27.18 -1.52
CA HIS A 381 -0.04 28.58 -1.24
C HIS A 381 -1.49 28.75 -0.77
N ARG A 382 -2.39 27.84 -1.16
CA ARG A 382 -3.79 27.80 -0.70
C ARG A 382 -3.97 27.00 0.59
N SER A 383 -2.88 26.49 1.14
CA SER A 383 -2.89 25.65 2.33
C SER A 383 -2.35 26.43 3.53
N LYS A 384 -2.92 26.19 4.71
CA LYS A 384 -2.45 26.75 5.98
C LYS A 384 -1.71 25.67 6.76
N VAL A 385 -0.56 26.03 7.32
CA VAL A 385 0.23 25.15 8.18
C VAL A 385 -0.27 25.27 9.62
N TYR A 386 -0.45 24.14 10.28
CA TYR A 386 -0.79 24.04 11.70
C TYR A 386 0.34 23.33 12.44
N ILE A 387 0.70 23.86 13.60
CA ILE A 387 1.70 23.29 14.50
C ILE A 387 1.04 23.08 15.84
N ASN A 388 0.90 21.83 16.28
CA ASN A 388 0.20 21.44 17.50
C ASN A 388 -1.19 22.11 17.61
N GLY A 389 -1.95 22.11 16.50
CA GLY A 389 -3.29 22.71 16.41
C GLY A 389 -3.32 24.24 16.27
N LYS A 390 -2.17 24.94 16.31
CA LYS A 390 -2.11 26.40 16.12
C LYS A 390 -1.73 26.75 14.69
N SER A 391 -2.49 27.64 14.07
CA SER A 391 -2.16 28.12 12.72
C SER A 391 -0.88 28.95 12.74
N CYS A 392 0.00 28.68 11.78
CA CYS A 392 1.23 29.41 11.59
C CYS A 392 1.12 30.25 10.32
N ARG A 393 1.37 31.57 10.43
CA ARG A 393 1.62 32.41 9.25
C ARG A 393 3.06 32.20 8.86
N SER A 394 3.29 31.61 7.71
CA SER A 394 4.62 31.29 7.26
C SER A 394 4.67 31.42 5.74
N ILE A 395 5.76 32.03 5.27
CA ILE A 395 5.97 32.36 3.86
C ILE A 395 6.57 31.11 3.22
N ILE A 396 5.95 30.66 2.13
CA ILE A 396 6.51 29.60 1.30
C ILE A 396 7.63 30.25 0.49
N GLU A 397 8.84 29.79 0.71
CA GLU A 397 10.02 30.21 -0.04
C GLU A 397 10.38 29.11 -1.04
N THR A 398 10.96 29.53 -2.15
CA THR A 398 11.62 28.62 -3.09
C THR A 398 13.09 28.97 -3.12
N ASP A 399 13.96 27.98 -2.96
CA ASP A 399 15.40 28.20 -3.07
C ASP A 399 15.81 28.56 -4.52
N GLU A 400 17.09 28.83 -4.73
CA GLU A 400 17.67 29.15 -6.05
C GLU A 400 17.48 28.06 -7.12
N HIS A 401 17.08 26.85 -6.71
CA HIS A 401 16.81 25.72 -7.58
C HIS A 401 15.30 25.45 -7.75
N GLY A 402 14.43 26.29 -7.17
CA GLY A 402 12.98 26.14 -7.19
C GLY A 402 12.45 25.09 -6.22
N ASN A 403 13.25 24.61 -5.27
CA ASN A 403 12.79 23.69 -4.24
C ASN A 403 11.95 24.43 -3.20
N ILE A 404 10.81 23.83 -2.84
CA ILE A 404 9.93 24.37 -1.81
C ILE A 404 10.58 24.20 -0.44
N GLN A 405 10.76 25.32 0.27
CA GLN A 405 11.26 25.38 1.63
C GLN A 405 10.43 26.38 2.44
N GLN A 406 10.08 26.00 3.66
CA GLN A 406 9.29 26.86 4.54
C GLN A 406 9.90 26.82 5.94
N HIS A 407 10.55 27.91 6.33
CA HIS A 407 11.21 28.03 7.63
C HIS A 407 10.20 28.22 8.77
N LEU A 408 10.45 27.51 9.87
CA LEU A 408 9.61 27.54 11.06
C LEU A 408 10.48 27.63 12.32
N GLU A 409 10.03 28.49 13.23
CA GLU A 409 10.58 28.61 14.58
C GLU A 409 9.43 28.63 15.60
N PHE A 410 9.49 27.75 16.59
CA PHE A 410 8.41 27.61 17.58
C PHE A 410 8.89 26.92 18.85
N MET A 411 8.06 27.00 19.89
CA MET A 411 8.22 26.26 21.14
C MET A 411 7.33 25.02 21.14
N THR A 412 7.86 23.86 21.48
CA THR A 412 7.09 22.61 21.61
C THR A 412 7.57 21.74 22.77
N GLY A 413 6.78 20.74 23.15
CA GLY A 413 7.19 19.68 24.06
C GLY A 413 8.05 18.62 23.35
N GLN A 414 7.94 17.36 23.77
CA GLN A 414 8.64 16.24 23.11
C GLN A 414 7.96 15.77 21.81
N SER A 415 6.66 16.02 21.66
CA SER A 415 5.90 15.69 20.45
C SER A 415 5.66 16.95 19.61
N LEU A 416 5.68 16.78 18.29
CA LEU A 416 5.49 17.83 17.30
C LEU A 416 4.55 17.34 16.21
N LEU A 417 3.32 17.85 16.21
CA LEU A 417 2.35 17.63 15.15
C LEU A 417 2.39 18.80 14.18
N ILE A 418 2.82 18.55 12.95
CA ILE A 418 2.73 19.48 11.82
C ILE A 418 1.68 18.97 10.84
N GLU A 419 0.74 19.83 10.47
CA GLU A 419 -0.36 19.51 9.58
C GLU A 419 -0.56 20.59 8.51
N LEU A 420 -1.10 20.18 7.36
CA LEU A 420 -1.57 21.05 6.29
C LEU A 420 -3.09 21.02 6.23
N LYS A 421 -3.69 22.19 6.07
CA LYS A 421 -5.14 22.34 5.94
C LYS A 421 -5.46 23.15 4.71
N GLU A 422 -6.28 22.60 3.83
CA GLU A 422 -6.76 23.31 2.66
C GLU A 422 -7.67 24.46 3.09
N GLU A 423 -7.57 25.60 2.41
CA GLU A 423 -8.53 26.67 2.59
C GLU A 423 -9.96 26.19 2.30
N GLY A 424 -10.88 26.44 3.24
CA GLY A 424 -12.27 25.96 3.15
C GLY A 424 -12.50 24.53 3.66
N SER A 425 -11.45 23.72 3.86
CA SER A 425 -11.60 22.39 4.47
C SER A 425 -11.84 22.47 5.98
N LEU A 426 -12.52 21.48 6.55
CA LEU A 426 -12.71 21.34 7.99
C LEU A 426 -11.52 20.65 8.67
N ARG A 427 -10.87 19.70 7.98
CA ARG A 427 -9.79 18.85 8.52
C ARG A 427 -8.41 19.34 8.09
N ALA A 428 -7.44 19.19 8.98
CA ALA A 428 -6.02 19.28 8.69
C ALA A 428 -5.45 17.85 8.58
N PHE A 429 -4.38 17.67 7.81
CA PHE A 429 -3.73 16.39 7.61
C PHE A 429 -2.25 16.48 7.95
N PRO A 430 -1.69 15.47 8.65
CA PRO A 430 -0.28 15.45 8.98
C PRO A 430 0.58 15.43 7.70
N ILE A 431 1.70 16.15 7.74
CA ILE A 431 2.76 15.97 6.74
C ILE A 431 3.49 14.65 6.97
N SER A 432 4.26 14.18 6.00
CA SER A 432 4.95 12.88 6.05
C SER A 432 5.89 12.79 7.27
N GLY A 433 5.72 11.76 8.10
CA GLY A 433 6.48 11.52 9.33
C GLY A 433 5.89 12.19 10.58
N SER A 434 4.88 13.05 10.43
CA SER A 434 4.18 13.73 11.53
C SER A 434 3.08 12.82 12.12
N PRO A 435 2.86 12.81 13.45
CA PRO A 435 3.57 13.57 14.47
C PRO A 435 4.98 13.05 14.73
N TYR A 436 5.90 13.98 14.95
CA TYR A 436 7.29 13.71 15.23
C TYR A 436 7.56 13.64 16.73
N ASP A 437 8.36 12.67 17.14
CA ASP A 437 9.07 12.74 18.42
C ASP A 437 10.39 13.49 18.20
N ILE A 438 10.65 14.53 18.99
CA ILE A 438 11.82 15.40 18.81
C ILE A 438 13.12 14.62 18.99
N THR A 439 13.16 13.62 19.87
CA THR A 439 14.36 12.77 20.07
C THR A 439 14.64 11.98 18.80
N ASN A 440 13.61 11.31 18.26
CA ASN A 440 13.71 10.59 16.98
C ASN A 440 14.09 11.53 15.83
N LEU A 441 13.61 12.77 15.85
CA LEU A 441 13.89 13.74 14.80
C LEU A 441 15.34 14.24 14.86
N ILE A 442 15.92 14.39 16.05
CA ILE A 442 17.36 14.64 16.22
C ILE A 442 18.16 13.44 15.73
N GLU A 443 17.78 12.22 16.08
CA GLU A 443 18.49 11.00 15.66
C GLU A 443 18.47 10.80 14.14
N ARG A 444 17.33 11.08 13.50
CA ARG A 444 17.13 10.92 12.05
C ARG A 444 17.64 12.11 11.23
N GLY A 445 17.51 13.33 11.75
CA GLY A 445 17.93 14.57 11.10
C GLY A 445 19.42 14.87 11.25
N SER A 446 20.07 14.35 12.29
CA SER A 446 21.52 14.46 12.43
C SER A 446 22.21 13.59 11.40
N THR A 447 22.85 14.22 10.42
CA THR A 447 23.92 13.69 9.56
C THR A 447 25.16 13.23 10.36
N THR A 448 24.98 12.46 11.44
CA THR A 448 26.04 11.60 12.01
C THR A 448 26.20 10.29 11.23
N ALA A 449 25.64 10.20 10.02
CA ALA A 449 26.13 9.29 9.00
C ALA A 449 27.52 9.77 8.58
N VAL A 450 28.55 9.28 9.27
CA VAL A 450 29.93 9.34 8.79
C VAL A 450 29.93 8.79 7.37
N PHE A 451 30.37 9.62 6.42
CA PHE A 451 30.50 9.29 5.01
C PHE A 451 31.31 7.98 4.86
N GLY A 452 30.74 6.96 4.20
CA GLY A 452 31.54 5.87 3.62
C GLY A 452 31.48 4.45 4.22
N MET A 453 30.34 3.89 4.67
CA MET A 453 30.24 2.43 4.89
C MET A 453 28.87 1.81 4.53
N ARG A 454 28.90 0.64 3.89
CA ARG A 454 27.81 -0.05 3.16
C ARG A 454 26.71 -0.70 4.04
N THR A 455 26.72 -0.55 5.37
CA THR A 455 25.86 -1.38 6.26
C THR A 455 25.12 -0.66 7.40
N HIS A 456 25.15 0.67 7.49
CA HIS A 456 24.31 1.46 8.45
C HIS A 456 24.11 0.83 9.85
N LYS A 457 25.15 0.28 10.49
CA LYS A 457 25.14 -0.08 11.91
C LYS A 457 26.22 0.71 12.66
N LYS A 458 25.83 1.37 13.75
CA LYS A 458 26.78 1.96 14.71
C LYS A 458 27.57 0.84 15.38
N ARG A 459 28.89 0.98 15.43
CA ARG A 459 29.74 0.24 16.39
C ARG A 459 29.38 0.77 17.78
N VAL A 460 29.01 -0.10 18.72
CA VAL A 460 28.81 0.27 20.12
C VAL A 460 30.16 0.79 20.64
N ARG A 461 30.26 2.11 20.82
CA ARG A 461 31.35 2.71 21.61
C ARG A 461 30.82 2.85 23.02
N GLU A 462 31.40 2.10 23.96
CA GLU A 462 31.28 2.40 25.37
C GLU A 462 31.79 3.83 25.61
N LEU A 463 30.88 4.74 25.95
CA LEU A 463 31.20 6.13 26.24
C LEU A 463 31.62 6.26 27.71
N THR A 464 32.84 5.87 28.04
CA THR A 464 33.45 6.27 29.31
C THR A 464 33.94 7.72 29.18
N CYS A 465 33.28 8.65 29.86
CA CYS A 465 33.62 10.07 29.88
C CYS A 465 34.81 10.34 30.82
N SER A 466 35.96 10.73 30.27
CA SER A 466 37.20 11.02 31.03
C SER A 466 37.35 12.48 31.48
N ARG A 467 36.27 13.28 31.50
CA ARG A 467 36.34 14.72 31.85
C ARG A 467 36.01 15.02 33.33
N PRO A 468 36.79 15.88 34.02
CA PRO A 468 36.59 16.22 35.43
C PRO A 468 35.28 16.99 35.70
N SER A 469 34.73 16.78 36.91
CA SER A 469 33.33 16.95 37.32
C SER A 469 32.69 18.33 37.20
N LYS A 470 33.44 19.40 36.89
CA LYS A 470 32.91 20.78 36.84
C LYS A 470 32.39 21.24 35.46
N ARG A 471 32.45 20.42 34.41
CA ARG A 471 31.93 20.75 33.05
C ARG A 471 30.87 19.76 32.51
N ARG A 472 30.11 19.09 33.38
CA ARG A 472 29.10 18.09 32.99
C ARG A 472 27.81 18.65 32.37
N ARG A 473 27.56 19.97 32.36
CA ARG A 473 26.30 20.57 31.86
C ARG A 473 26.16 20.67 30.32
N LEU A 474 27.13 20.21 29.53
CA LEU A 474 27.16 20.43 28.07
C LEU A 474 27.46 19.16 27.24
N CYS A 475 27.25 17.95 27.78
CA CYS A 475 27.58 16.70 27.05
C CYS A 475 26.38 15.76 26.88
N ILE A 476 26.24 15.24 25.65
CA ILE A 476 25.17 14.37 25.15
C ILE A 476 24.99 13.06 25.95
N ALA A 477 26.04 12.60 26.65
CA ALA A 477 25.98 11.39 27.47
C ALA A 477 25.11 11.52 28.75
N CYS A 478 24.68 12.74 29.12
CA CYS A 478 23.86 12.98 30.31
C CYS A 478 22.39 13.33 29.99
N LEU A 479 21.95 13.14 28.74
CA LEU A 479 20.54 13.33 28.33
C LEU A 479 19.70 12.05 28.45
N SER A 480 20.32 10.92 28.79
CA SER A 480 19.67 9.60 28.91
C SER A 480 19.72 9.03 30.34
N SER A 481 19.65 9.90 31.35
CA SER A 481 19.47 9.52 32.76
C SER A 481 18.32 10.29 33.38
#